data_AF-A0A0F2T3B1-F1
#
_entry.id   AF-A0A0F2T3B1-F1
#
_cell.length_a   1.000
_cell.length_b   1.000
_cell.length_c   1.000
_cell.angle_alpha   90.00
_cell.angle_beta   90.00
_cell.angle_gamma   90.00
#
_symmetry.space_group_name_H-M   'P 1'
#
loop_
_entity.id
_entity.type
_entity.pdbx_description
1 polymer ?
#
loop_
_entity_poly.entity_id
_entity_poly.type
_entity_poly.pdbx_seq_one_letter_code
_entity_poly.pdbx_strand_id
1 'polypeptide(L)'
;TPAQAYATLARRTREPLRSARAVCTALAIPAAETDRRLDDCYDALLANPRPNSEADTGELLEALGVFDVPKTLTPHELAVVDLFLTAIDALGDIRAGHQHGLTRWFTTGNLTAAYLSLTATKPLPTTGN
;
A
#
# COMPACT_ATOMS: atom_id res chain seq x y z
N THR A 1 -9.32 -7.12 11.63
CA THR A 1 -8.69 -6.61 10.40
C THR A 1 -7.51 -7.49 10.02
N PRO A 2 -6.97 -7.39 8.80
CA PRO A 2 -5.72 -8.06 8.44
C PRO A 2 -4.57 -7.80 9.42
N ALA A 3 -4.39 -6.56 9.92
CA ALA A 3 -3.41 -6.26 10.96
C ALA A 3 -3.61 -7.08 12.23
N GLN A 4 -4.85 -7.21 12.72
CA GLN A 4 -5.14 -8.00 13.92
C GLN A 4 -4.90 -9.50 13.71
N ALA A 5 -5.21 -10.02 12.51
CA ALA A 5 -4.95 -11.41 12.17
C ALA A 5 -3.43 -11.68 12.13
N TYR A 6 -2.67 -10.79 11.50
CA TYR A 6 -1.20 -10.80 11.53
C TYR A 6 -0.67 -10.79 12.96
N ALA A 7 -1.11 -9.84 13.80
CA ALA A 7 -0.61 -9.67 15.15
C ALA A 7 -0.85 -10.92 16.01
N THR A 8 -2.02 -11.55 15.83
CA THR A 8 -2.39 -12.80 16.51
C THR A 8 -1.50 -13.95 16.07
N LEU A 9 -1.26 -14.10 14.77
CA LEU A 9 -0.41 -15.15 14.22
C LEU A 9 1.05 -14.95 14.65
N ALA A 10 1.60 -13.76 14.46
CA ALA A 10 2.99 -13.44 14.78
C ALA A 10 3.31 -13.68 16.26
N ARG A 11 2.39 -13.31 17.16
CA ARG A 11 2.53 -13.55 18.61
C ARG A 11 2.58 -15.04 18.95
N ARG A 12 1.78 -15.86 18.26
CA ARG A 12 1.70 -17.32 18.52
C ARG A 12 2.87 -18.08 17.90
N THR A 13 3.27 -17.73 16.68
CA THR A 13 4.29 -18.47 15.93
C THR A 13 5.70 -17.95 16.19
N ARG A 14 5.84 -16.69 16.59
CA ARG A 14 7.11 -15.95 16.63
C ARG A 14 7.80 -15.89 15.25
N GLU A 15 7.01 -15.96 14.18
CA GLU A 15 7.48 -15.87 12.79
C GLU A 15 6.78 -14.72 12.06
N PRO A 16 7.25 -13.46 12.19
CA PRO A 16 6.57 -12.29 11.64
C PRO A 16 6.40 -12.34 10.12
N LEU A 17 7.49 -12.61 9.37
CA LEU A 17 7.44 -12.67 7.90
C LEU A 17 6.46 -13.74 7.40
N ARG A 18 6.51 -14.94 7.99
CA ARG A 18 5.58 -16.03 7.62
C ARG A 18 4.14 -15.69 7.99
N SER A 19 3.92 -15.00 9.10
CA SER A 19 2.59 -14.55 9.51
C SER A 19 2.02 -13.53 8.52
N ALA A 20 2.82 -12.58 8.04
CA ALA A 20 2.39 -11.63 7.01
C ALA A 20 2.03 -12.34 5.70
N ARG A 21 2.89 -13.26 5.23
CA ARG A 21 2.62 -14.09 4.04
C ARG A 21 1.34 -14.92 4.18
N ALA A 22 1.10 -15.49 5.36
CA ALA A 22 -0.11 -16.27 5.63
C ALA A 22 -1.38 -15.42 5.54
N VAL A 23 -1.35 -14.18 6.06
CA VAL A 23 -2.47 -13.24 5.92
C VAL A 23 -2.69 -12.86 4.45
N CYS A 24 -1.65 -12.52 3.70
CA CYS A 24 -1.77 -12.23 2.27
C CYS A 24 -2.34 -13.41 1.47
N THR A 25 -1.92 -14.64 1.79
CA THR A 25 -2.43 -15.87 1.19
C THR A 25 -3.92 -16.06 1.50
N ALA A 26 -4.33 -15.84 2.75
CA ALA A 26 -5.74 -15.93 3.16
C ALA A 26 -6.63 -14.89 2.45
N LEU A 27 -6.06 -13.74 2.08
CA LEU A 27 -6.71 -12.70 1.29
C LEU A 27 -6.65 -12.94 -0.23
N ALA A 28 -6.11 -14.08 -0.66
CA ALA A 28 -5.90 -14.44 -2.07
C ALA A 28 -5.04 -13.42 -2.85
N ILE A 29 -4.13 -12.72 -2.16
CA ILE A 29 -3.15 -11.85 -2.81
C ILE A 29 -2.12 -12.74 -3.53
N PRO A 30 -1.80 -12.49 -4.82
CA PRO A 30 -0.80 -13.27 -5.55
C PRO A 30 0.55 -13.31 -4.83
N ALA A 31 1.24 -14.47 -4.89
CA ALA A 31 2.51 -14.67 -4.20
C ALA A 31 3.59 -13.68 -4.64
N ALA A 32 3.74 -13.44 -5.95
CA ALA A 32 4.71 -12.49 -6.48
C ALA A 32 4.48 -11.05 -5.96
N GLU A 33 3.21 -10.64 -5.85
CA GLU A 33 2.86 -9.33 -5.31
C GLU A 33 3.10 -9.27 -3.80
N THR A 34 2.81 -10.36 -3.09
CA THR A 34 3.09 -10.48 -1.65
C THR A 34 4.58 -10.35 -1.38
N ASP A 35 5.42 -11.07 -2.13
CA ASP A 35 6.88 -11.02 -1.96
C ASP A 35 7.43 -9.63 -2.27
N ARG A 36 7.01 -9.01 -3.38
CA ARG A 36 7.39 -7.64 -3.72
C ARG A 36 7.08 -6.65 -2.59
N ARG A 37 5.86 -6.65 -2.06
CA ARG A 37 5.45 -5.73 -0.98
C ARG A 37 6.17 -6.00 0.34
N LEU A 38 6.43 -7.26 0.64
CA LEU A 38 7.14 -7.62 1.87
C LEU A 38 8.62 -7.26 1.77
N ASP A 39 9.26 -7.45 0.62
CA ASP A 39 10.64 -7.03 0.36
C ASP A 39 10.81 -5.52 0.56
N ASP A 40 9.86 -4.71 0.06
CA ASP A 40 9.87 -3.24 0.21
C ASP A 40 9.87 -2.76 1.68
N CYS A 41 9.33 -3.57 2.61
CA CYS A 41 9.17 -3.19 4.02
C CYS A 41 9.96 -4.09 4.99
N TYR A 42 10.68 -5.10 4.49
CA TYR A 42 11.24 -6.18 5.29
C TYR A 42 12.22 -5.66 6.33
N ASP A 43 13.24 -4.89 5.90
CA ASP A 43 14.29 -4.40 6.79
C ASP A 43 13.73 -3.45 7.86
N ALA A 44 12.73 -2.65 7.50
CA ALA A 44 12.15 -1.66 8.40
C ALA A 44 11.23 -2.27 9.46
N LEU A 45 10.48 -3.33 9.12
CA LEU A 45 9.38 -3.82 9.96
C LEU A 45 9.52 -5.27 10.42
N LEU A 46 10.23 -6.12 9.68
CA LEU A 46 10.17 -7.57 9.85
C LEU A 46 11.50 -8.24 10.15
N ALA A 47 12.63 -7.63 9.76
CA ALA A 47 13.97 -8.19 9.99
C ALA A 47 14.34 -8.26 11.49
N ASN A 48 13.94 -7.25 12.27
CA ASN A 48 14.25 -7.14 13.69
C ASN A 48 12.99 -6.78 14.50
N PRO A 49 12.06 -7.75 14.70
CA PRO A 49 10.81 -7.49 15.40
C PRO A 49 11.06 -7.10 16.86
N ARG A 50 10.42 -6.02 17.31
CA ARG A 50 10.50 -5.60 18.71
C ARG A 50 9.59 -6.51 19.56
N PRO A 51 9.98 -6.85 20.81
CA PRO A 51 9.10 -7.59 21.70
C PRO A 51 7.76 -6.87 21.90
N ASN A 52 6.65 -7.61 21.81
CA ASN A 52 5.28 -7.12 22.01
C ASN A 52 4.80 -6.04 21.02
N SER A 53 5.48 -5.83 19.89
CA SER A 53 5.09 -4.82 18.89
C SER A 53 4.21 -5.37 17.77
N GLU A 54 3.66 -6.58 17.89
CA GLU A 54 3.00 -7.26 16.76
C GLU A 54 1.74 -6.50 16.30
N ALA A 55 1.04 -5.83 17.22
CA ALA A 55 -0.10 -4.98 16.89
C ALA A 55 0.32 -3.79 16.04
N ASP A 56 1.25 -2.96 16.54
CA ASP A 56 1.78 -1.80 15.84
C ASP A 56 2.40 -2.18 14.48
N THR A 57 3.12 -3.30 14.43
CA THR A 57 3.71 -3.80 13.19
C THR A 57 2.63 -4.19 12.19
N GLY A 58 1.56 -4.86 12.65
CA GLY A 58 0.41 -5.19 11.81
C GLY A 58 -0.26 -3.95 11.24
N GLU A 59 -0.44 -2.91 12.05
CA GLU A 59 -1.02 -1.64 11.61
C GLU A 59 -0.14 -0.94 10.57
N LEU A 60 1.19 -0.94 10.76
CA LEU A 60 2.12 -0.38 9.78
C LEU A 60 2.10 -1.15 8.45
N LEU A 61 2.05 -2.48 8.48
CA LEU A 61 1.90 -3.31 7.27
C LEU A 61 0.59 -3.00 6.54
N GLU A 62 -0.51 -2.81 7.27
CA GLU A 62 -1.82 -2.45 6.69
C GLU A 62 -1.80 -1.03 6.11
N ALA A 63 -1.13 -0.09 6.77
CA ALA A 63 -0.96 1.29 6.29
C ALA A 63 -0.13 1.37 5.01
N LEU A 64 0.91 0.53 4.90
CA LEU A 64 1.76 0.39 3.70
C LEU A 64 1.08 -0.39 2.56
N GLY A 65 -0.14 -0.90 2.77
CA GLY A 65 -0.91 -1.61 1.76
C GLY A 65 -0.46 -3.06 1.52
N VAL A 66 0.33 -3.65 2.42
CA VAL A 66 0.77 -5.05 2.30
C VAL A 66 -0.43 -6.00 2.14
N PHE A 67 -1.52 -5.71 2.86
CA PHE A 67 -2.74 -6.51 2.86
C PHE A 67 -3.82 -6.04 1.88
N ASP A 68 -3.53 -5.09 1.00
CA ASP A 68 -4.52 -4.64 0.03
C ASP A 68 -4.78 -5.69 -1.04
N VAL A 69 -6.05 -6.06 -1.23
CA VAL A 69 -6.41 -7.00 -2.28
C VAL A 69 -6.39 -6.27 -3.62
N PRO A 70 -5.48 -6.61 -4.55
CA PRO A 70 -5.46 -5.99 -5.85
C PRO A 70 -6.74 -6.35 -6.61
N LYS A 71 -7.37 -5.34 -7.21
CA LYS A 71 -8.54 -5.52 -8.07
C LYS A 71 -8.09 -5.59 -9.52
N THR A 72 -8.61 -6.56 -10.27
CA THR A 72 -8.52 -6.51 -11.73
C THR A 72 -9.38 -5.35 -12.24
N LEU A 73 -8.73 -4.30 -12.72
CA LEU A 73 -9.42 -3.13 -13.28
C LEU A 73 -10.07 -3.49 -14.62
N THR A 74 -11.28 -3.00 -14.83
CA THR A 74 -11.95 -3.07 -16.14
C THR A 74 -11.26 -2.16 -17.16
N PRO A 75 -11.49 -2.36 -18.48
CA PRO A 75 -10.94 -1.46 -19.51
C PRO A 75 -11.29 0.03 -19.29
N HIS A 76 -12.50 0.31 -18.81
CA HIS A 76 -12.93 1.66 -18.47
C HIS A 76 -12.15 2.22 -17.27
N GLU A 77 -11.94 1.43 -16.22
CA GLU A 77 -11.18 1.85 -15.04
C GLU A 77 -9.70 2.08 -15.37
N LEU A 78 -9.12 1.27 -16.27
CA LEU A 78 -7.77 1.49 -16.78
C LEU A 78 -7.67 2.82 -17.54
N ALA A 79 -8.63 3.13 -18.42
CA ALA A 79 -8.67 4.41 -19.12
C ALA A 79 -8.77 5.61 -18.14
N VAL A 80 -9.50 5.44 -17.03
CA VAL A 80 -9.55 6.45 -15.97
C VAL A 80 -8.21 6.58 -15.23
N VAL A 81 -7.50 5.48 -14.97
CA VAL A 81 -6.14 5.51 -14.41
C VAL A 81 -5.18 6.25 -15.34
N ASP A 82 -5.24 6.02 -16.66
CA ASP A 82 -4.40 6.72 -17.63
C ASP A 82 -4.64 8.24 -17.62
N LEU A 83 -5.90 8.66 -17.46
CA LEU A 83 -6.24 10.07 -17.28
C LEU A 83 -5.68 10.65 -15.98
N PHE A 84 -5.69 9.90 -14.88
CA PHE A 84 -5.06 10.34 -13.63
C PHE A 84 -3.54 10.49 -13.78
N LEU A 85 -2.87 9.53 -14.41
CA LEU A 85 -1.43 9.61 -14.65
C LEU A 85 -1.07 10.84 -15.51
N THR A 86 -1.85 11.09 -16.56
CA THR A 86 -1.71 12.32 -17.38
C THR A 86 -1.88 13.59 -16.53
N ALA A 87 -2.86 13.62 -15.62
CA ALA A 87 -3.09 14.77 -14.74
C ALA A 87 -1.96 14.96 -13.72
N ILE A 88 -1.40 13.87 -13.18
CA ILE A 88 -0.25 13.89 -12.27
C ILE A 88 0.98 14.44 -12.99
N ASP A 89 1.26 13.97 -14.20
CA ASP A 89 2.38 14.46 -15.00
C ASP A 89 2.25 15.96 -15.29
N ALA A 90 1.03 16.43 -15.58
CA ALA A 90 0.76 17.85 -15.80
C ALA A 90 0.87 18.70 -14.51
N LEU A 91 0.61 18.11 -13.35
CA LEU A 91 0.70 18.80 -12.05
C LEU A 91 2.16 19.02 -11.61
N GLY A 92 3.09 18.20 -12.10
CA GLY A 92 4.49 18.20 -11.70
C GLY A 92 4.70 17.49 -10.36
N ASP A 93 5.69 17.93 -9.58
CA ASP A 93 6.07 17.21 -8.36
C ASP A 93 4.93 17.11 -7.34
N ILE A 94 4.62 15.88 -6.94
CA ILE A 94 3.72 15.54 -5.84
C ILE A 94 4.51 14.95 -4.68
N ARG A 95 4.02 15.15 -3.44
CA ARG A 95 4.68 14.60 -2.25
C ARG A 95 4.67 13.07 -2.29
N ALA A 96 5.77 12.42 -1.89
CA ALA A 96 5.91 10.97 -1.91
C ALA A 96 4.78 10.21 -1.19
N GLY A 97 4.32 10.69 -0.03
CA GLY A 97 3.17 10.08 0.67
C GLY A 97 1.85 10.16 -0.11
N HIS A 98 1.68 11.22 -0.92
CA HIS A 98 0.53 11.38 -1.79
C HIS A 98 0.60 10.41 -2.99
N GLN A 99 1.80 10.26 -3.58
CA GLN A 99 2.05 9.29 -4.64
C GLN A 99 1.79 7.84 -4.17
N HIS A 100 2.19 7.52 -2.94
CA HIS A 100 1.91 6.21 -2.33
C HIS A 100 0.40 5.95 -2.20
N GLY A 101 -0.37 6.94 -1.72
CA GLY A 101 -1.83 6.85 -1.64
C GLY A 101 -2.51 6.63 -3.00
N LEU A 102 -2.07 7.36 -4.04
CA LEU A 102 -2.59 7.19 -5.41
C LEU A 102 -2.32 5.80 -5.97
N THR A 103 -1.08 5.31 -5.82
CA THR A 103 -0.70 3.96 -6.26
C THR A 103 -1.60 2.92 -5.60
N ARG A 104 -1.80 3.03 -4.28
CA ARG A 104 -2.69 2.15 -3.51
C ARG A 104 -4.13 2.15 -4.04
N TRP A 105 -4.68 3.32 -4.33
CA TRP A 105 -6.04 3.42 -4.86
C TRP A 105 -6.17 2.90 -6.29
N PHE A 106 -5.15 3.03 -7.13
CA PHE A 106 -5.16 2.38 -8.45
C PHE A 106 -5.12 0.86 -8.32
N THR A 107 -4.28 0.31 -7.43
CA THR A 107 -4.21 -1.14 -7.18
C THR A 107 -5.52 -1.73 -6.65
N THR A 108 -6.21 -0.99 -5.78
CA THR A 108 -7.49 -1.43 -5.17
C THR A 108 -8.73 -1.02 -5.98
N GLY A 109 -8.55 -0.22 -7.03
CA GLY A 109 -9.63 0.34 -7.85
C GLY A 109 -10.50 1.37 -7.13
N ASN A 110 -10.01 2.02 -6.08
CA ASN A 110 -10.71 3.11 -5.40
C ASN A 110 -10.51 4.45 -6.13
N LEU A 111 -10.96 4.51 -7.38
CA LEU A 111 -10.72 5.64 -8.29
C LEU A 111 -11.38 6.94 -7.83
N THR A 112 -12.49 6.86 -7.11
CA THR A 112 -13.13 8.03 -6.50
C THR A 112 -12.23 8.68 -5.44
N ALA A 113 -11.59 7.88 -4.58
CA ALA A 113 -10.64 8.42 -3.60
C ALA A 113 -9.43 9.06 -4.29
N ALA A 114 -8.91 8.43 -5.35
CA ALA A 114 -7.83 9.00 -6.15
C ALA A 114 -8.20 10.36 -6.77
N TYR A 115 -9.40 10.48 -7.34
CA TYR A 115 -9.92 11.74 -7.88
C TYR A 115 -10.01 12.84 -6.81
N LEU A 116 -10.65 12.53 -5.67
CA LEU A 116 -10.83 13.51 -4.60
C LEU A 116 -9.47 13.95 -4.02
N SER A 117 -8.52 13.04 -3.92
CA SER A 117 -7.16 13.35 -3.48
C SER A 117 -6.44 14.27 -4.45
N LEU A 118 -6.51 13.99 -5.76
CA LEU A 118 -5.88 14.83 -6.78
C LEU A 118 -6.48 16.24 -6.84
N THR A 119 -7.80 16.35 -6.76
CA THR A 119 -8.48 17.67 -6.76
C THR A 119 -8.15 18.51 -5.52
N ALA A 120 -7.82 17.88 -4.40
CA ALA A 120 -7.33 18.57 -3.19
C ALA A 120 -5.83 18.93 -3.25
N THR A 121 -5.09 18.43 -4.24
CA THR A 121 -3.64 18.61 -4.33
C THR A 121 -3.30 19.95 -4.95
N LYS A 122 -2.37 20.66 -4.31
CA LYS A 122 -1.78 21.89 -4.86
C LYS A 122 -0.40 21.56 -5.42
N PRO A 123 0.01 22.16 -6.56
CA PRO A 123 1.36 22.02 -7.06
C PRO A 123 2.35 22.40 -5.97
N LEU A 124 3.46 21.66 -5.85
CA LEU A 124 4.55 22.12 -5.02
C LEU A 124 5.08 23.44 -5.60
N PRO A 125 5.43 24.43 -4.75
CA PRO A 125 6.06 25.63 -5.24
C PRO A 125 7.31 25.23 -6.01
N THR A 126 7.36 25.56 -7.29
CA THR A 126 8.57 25.43 -8.09
C THR A 126 9.64 26.25 -7.39
N THR A 127 10.73 25.61 -6.98
CA THR A 127 11.92 26.32 -6.52
C THR A 127 12.50 27.03 -7.73
N GLY A 128 12.07 28.28 -7.95
CA GLY A 128 12.60 29.17 -8.97
C GLY A 128 13.35 30.33 -8.31
N ASN A 129 14.63 30.44 -8.66
CA ASN A 129 15.55 31.59 -8.64
C ASN A 129 15.17 32.84 -7.82
#